data_AF-A0A3M1MVR4-F1
#
_entry.id   AF-A0A3M1MVR4-F1
#
_cell.length_a   1.000
_cell.length_b   1.000
_cell.length_c   1.000
_cell.angle_alpha   90.00
_cell.angle_beta   90.00
_cell.angle_gamma   90.00
#
_symmetry.space_group_name_H-M   'P 1'
#
loop_
_entity.id
_entity.type
_entity.pdbx_description
1 polymer ?
#
loop_
_entity_poly.entity_id
_entity_poly.type
_entity_poly.pdbx_seq_one_letter_code
_entity_poly.pdbx_strand_id
1 'polypeptide(L)'
;MSRLLKRGLWAGWITLAGALGGCVKKPTPTEAPPLPAYRGLYLLNEGQWTLSNASLDVLAPDGTYYEDAYRSVNQQPLGDVANAWWRSGDTLWIVLNGSRLLRCLSLPSLQEIYTVSFPASASPREFLKLSPERAYVNSLLDGTVYR
;
A
#
# COMPACT_ATOMS: atom_id res chain seq x y z
N MET A 1 8.28 -55.55 53.99
CA MET A 1 9.19 -54.90 54.97
C MET A 1 9.82 -53.74 54.21
N SER A 2 9.67 -52.44 54.47
CA SER A 2 9.26 -51.58 55.60
C SER A 2 8.69 -50.27 54.99
N ARG A 3 7.55 -49.71 55.47
CA ARG A 3 7.43 -48.42 56.23
C ARG A 3 8.66 -47.47 56.04
N LEU A 4 8.57 -46.16 55.77
CA LEU A 4 7.85 -45.05 56.42
C LEU A 4 7.79 -43.85 55.42
N LEU A 5 6.68 -43.16 55.19
CA LEU A 5 6.05 -42.06 55.95
C LEU A 5 6.87 -40.75 56.13
N LYS A 6 6.36 -39.70 55.44
CA LYS A 6 6.12 -38.30 55.86
C LYS A 6 7.29 -37.38 56.27
N ARG A 7 7.41 -36.28 55.52
CA ARG A 7 7.73 -34.88 55.90
C ARG A 7 7.45 -34.04 54.64
N GLY A 8 6.53 -33.09 54.55
CA GLY A 8 5.98 -32.17 55.55
C GLY A 8 6.61 -30.79 55.36
N LEU A 9 5.77 -29.83 54.93
CA LEU A 9 5.92 -28.36 54.95
C LEU A 9 6.58 -27.73 53.70
N TRP A 10 5.84 -27.04 52.84
CA TRP A 10 5.23 -25.68 52.95
C TRP A 10 6.14 -24.65 52.29
N ALA A 11 5.84 -24.28 51.05
CA ALA A 11 6.39 -23.10 50.41
C ALA A 11 5.27 -22.42 49.63
N GLY A 12 5.08 -21.14 49.95
CA GLY A 12 3.87 -20.36 49.70
C GLY A 12 3.50 -20.17 48.24
N TRP A 13 2.20 -20.04 48.03
CA TRP A 13 1.60 -19.55 46.81
C TRP A 13 2.09 -18.13 46.52
N ILE A 14 2.89 -17.98 45.46
CA ILE A 14 3.22 -16.66 44.92
C ILE A 14 2.03 -16.24 44.05
N THR A 15 1.16 -15.42 44.62
CA THR A 15 0.18 -14.62 43.87
C THR A 15 0.93 -13.59 43.05
N LEU A 16 1.11 -13.85 41.75
CA LEU A 16 1.61 -12.86 40.82
C LEU A 16 0.52 -11.81 40.58
N ALA A 17 0.68 -10.68 41.25
CA ALA A 17 -0.14 -9.48 41.12
C ALA A 17 -0.18 -9.02 39.66
N GLY A 18 -1.39 -8.70 39.19
CA GLY A 18 -1.67 -8.24 37.84
C GLY A 18 -0.89 -6.97 37.50
N ALA A 19 0.00 -7.09 36.52
CA ALA A 19 0.57 -5.94 35.83
C ALA A 19 -0.46 -5.40 34.84
N LEU A 20 -0.76 -4.11 35.04
CA LEU A 20 -1.72 -3.30 34.31
C LEU A 20 -1.52 -3.41 32.78
N GLY A 21 -2.55 -3.91 32.10
CA GLY A 21 -2.68 -3.83 30.65
C GLY A 21 -2.90 -2.37 30.22
N GLY A 22 -1.82 -1.65 29.95
CA GLY A 22 -1.87 -0.38 29.23
C GLY A 22 -2.14 -0.61 27.75
N CYS A 23 -3.38 -0.93 27.39
CA CYS A 23 -3.82 -0.81 26.00
C CYS A 23 -3.89 0.67 25.64
N VAL A 24 -2.87 1.19 24.95
CA VAL A 24 -3.03 2.42 24.16
C VAL A 24 -4.08 2.09 23.11
N LYS A 25 -5.26 2.70 23.20
CA LYS A 25 -6.22 2.67 22.09
C LYS A 25 -5.49 3.24 20.90
N LYS A 26 -5.16 2.40 19.91
CA LYS A 26 -4.79 2.88 18.59
C LYS A 26 -5.91 3.84 18.18
N PRO A 27 -5.62 5.08 17.77
CA PRO A 27 -6.66 5.97 17.28
C PRO A 27 -7.45 5.19 16.23
N THR A 28 -8.76 5.12 16.42
CA THR A 28 -9.68 4.58 15.43
C THR A 28 -9.34 5.28 14.11
N PRO A 29 -9.06 4.56 13.01
CA PRO A 29 -8.88 5.20 11.72
C PRO A 29 -10.13 6.04 11.47
N THR A 30 -9.99 7.36 11.55
CA THR A 30 -11.04 8.27 11.10
C THR A 30 -11.33 7.88 9.67
N GLU A 31 -12.58 7.49 9.40
CA GLU A 31 -13.01 7.15 8.06
C GLU A 31 -12.67 8.33 7.15
N ALA A 32 -11.78 8.09 6.17
CA ALA A 32 -11.33 9.13 5.28
C ALA A 32 -12.57 9.71 4.57
N PRO A 33 -12.69 11.04 4.47
CA PRO A 33 -13.83 11.66 3.82
C PRO A 33 -14.01 11.09 2.41
N PRO A 34 -15.27 10.92 1.95
CA PRO A 34 -15.53 10.36 0.63
C PRO A 34 -14.89 11.24 -0.44
N LEU A 35 -14.22 10.60 -1.40
CA LEU A 35 -13.48 11.34 -2.42
C LEU A 35 -14.46 11.98 -3.43
N PRO A 36 -14.24 13.25 -3.83
CA PRO A 36 -15.18 14.01 -4.66
C PRO A 36 -15.35 13.44 -6.08
N ALA A 37 -16.36 13.84 -6.85
CA ALA A 37 -16.58 13.33 -8.22
C ALA A 37 -15.63 13.94 -9.28
N TYR A 38 -14.95 15.05 -8.99
CA TYR A 38 -13.96 15.70 -9.86
C TYR A 38 -12.95 16.43 -8.97
N ARG A 39 -11.65 16.12 -9.12
CA ARG A 39 -10.75 15.97 -7.95
C ARG A 39 -9.50 16.86 -7.92
N GLY A 40 -9.54 18.05 -8.52
CA GLY A 40 -8.43 19.00 -8.45
C GLY A 40 -7.11 18.40 -8.97
N LEU A 41 -6.10 18.28 -8.12
CA LEU A 41 -4.78 17.74 -8.46
C LEU A 41 -4.57 16.35 -7.87
N TYR A 42 -4.12 15.42 -8.70
CA TYR A 42 -3.56 14.16 -8.22
C TYR A 42 -2.06 14.36 -7.97
N LEU A 43 -1.52 13.81 -6.88
CA LEU A 43 -0.10 13.87 -6.56
C LEU A 43 0.42 12.46 -6.43
N LEU A 44 1.33 12.07 -7.33
CA LEU A 44 1.99 10.78 -7.27
C LEU A 44 3.29 10.93 -6.49
N ASN A 45 3.39 10.23 -5.36
CA ASN A 45 4.57 10.25 -4.52
C ASN A 45 5.34 8.95 -4.71
N GLU A 46 6.63 9.09 -5.04
CA GLU A 46 7.53 7.95 -5.23
C GLU A 46 7.60 7.04 -4.00
N GLY A 47 7.63 7.65 -2.82
CA GLY A 47 7.96 6.95 -1.58
C GLY A 47 9.46 6.71 -1.44
N GLN A 48 9.83 5.85 -0.49
CA GLN A 48 11.20 5.45 -0.22
C GLN A 48 11.43 4.03 -0.75
N TRP A 49 12.59 3.82 -1.36
CA TRP A 49 13.00 2.51 -1.87
C TRP A 49 12.88 1.42 -0.80
N THR A 50 12.26 0.28 -1.15
CA THR A 50 11.99 -0.91 -0.31
C THR A 50 10.92 -0.77 0.77
N LEU A 51 10.39 0.44 1.03
CA LEU A 51 9.42 0.64 2.11
C LEU A 51 7.97 0.42 1.69
N SER A 52 7.70 0.27 0.38
CA SER A 52 6.36 0.06 -0.15
C SER A 52 5.35 1.12 0.33
N ASN A 53 5.83 2.38 0.41
CA ASN A 53 5.08 3.54 0.88
C ASN A 53 4.89 4.61 -0.21
N ALA A 54 4.91 4.21 -1.49
CA ALA A 54 4.44 5.08 -2.56
C ALA A 54 2.95 5.38 -2.33
N SER A 55 2.51 6.60 -2.66
CA SER A 55 1.12 7.01 -2.48
C SER A 55 0.59 7.77 -3.70
N LEU A 56 -0.73 7.77 -3.83
CA LEU A 56 -1.44 8.68 -4.72
C LEU A 56 -2.38 9.53 -3.88
N ASP A 57 -2.03 10.80 -3.73
CA ASP A 57 -2.82 11.76 -2.98
C ASP A 57 -3.74 12.56 -3.91
N VAL A 58 -4.72 13.23 -3.32
CA VAL A 58 -5.66 14.11 -4.02
C VAL A 58 -5.75 15.45 -3.30
N LEU A 59 -5.57 16.55 -4.02
CA LEU A 59 -5.92 17.89 -3.57
C LEU A 59 -7.18 18.34 -4.31
N ALA A 60 -8.31 18.39 -3.61
CA ALA A 60 -9.58 18.81 -4.19
C ALA A 60 -9.63 20.32 -4.46
N PRO A 61 -10.53 20.79 -5.34
CA PRO A 61 -10.63 22.20 -5.71
C PRO A 61 -10.96 23.15 -4.55
N ASP A 62 -11.56 22.63 -3.47
CA ASP A 62 -11.89 23.39 -2.26
C ASP A 62 -10.70 23.47 -1.26
N GLY A 63 -9.55 22.90 -1.61
CA GLY A 63 -8.36 22.84 -0.77
C GLY A 63 -8.29 21.61 0.14
N THR A 64 -9.28 20.73 0.13
CA THR A 64 -9.25 19.48 0.92
C THR A 64 -8.16 18.55 0.37
N TYR A 65 -7.22 18.15 1.23
CA TYR A 65 -6.15 17.21 0.91
C TYR A 65 -6.49 15.81 1.44
N TYR A 66 -6.45 14.83 0.56
CA TYR A 66 -6.65 13.42 0.84
C TYR A 66 -5.33 12.69 0.66
N GLU A 67 -4.66 12.45 1.77
CA GLU A 67 -3.43 11.65 1.84
C GLU A 67 -3.71 10.18 1.47
N ASP A 68 -2.86 9.61 0.61
CA ASP A 68 -2.91 8.20 0.20
C ASP A 68 -4.34 7.73 -0.19
N ALA A 69 -4.99 8.54 -1.03
CA ALA A 69 -6.35 8.30 -1.50
C ALA A 69 -6.50 6.93 -2.20
N TYR A 70 -5.43 6.44 -2.84
CA TYR A 70 -5.41 5.07 -3.38
C TYR A 70 -5.66 4.03 -2.29
N ARG A 71 -4.92 4.09 -1.17
CA ARG A 71 -5.07 3.14 -0.07
C ARG A 71 -6.42 3.25 0.60
N SER A 72 -6.97 4.46 0.75
CA SER A 72 -8.31 4.65 1.30
C SER A 72 -9.38 3.93 0.45
N VAL A 73 -9.24 3.94 -0.88
CA VAL A 73 -10.21 3.30 -1.79
C VAL A 73 -9.98 1.79 -1.90
N ASN A 74 -8.73 1.37 -2.07
CA ASN A 74 -8.39 -0.01 -2.44
C ASN A 74 -7.98 -0.88 -1.26
N GLN A 75 -7.90 -0.31 -0.04
CA GLN A 75 -7.56 -0.99 1.21
C GLN A 75 -6.20 -1.74 1.16
N GLN A 76 -5.29 -1.29 0.31
CA GLN A 76 -3.94 -1.84 0.13
C GLN A 76 -2.94 -0.73 -0.23
N PRO A 77 -1.63 -0.90 0.06
CA PRO A 77 -0.62 0.07 -0.37
C PRO A 77 -0.52 0.10 -1.89
N LEU A 78 -0.22 1.28 -2.44
CA LEU A 78 0.01 1.43 -3.88
C LEU A 78 1.19 0.57 -4.32
N GLY A 79 2.31 0.66 -3.61
CA GLY A 79 3.48 -0.16 -3.85
C GLY A 79 4.76 0.58 -3.49
N ASP A 80 5.84 0.21 -4.16
CA ASP A 80 7.19 0.71 -3.93
C ASP A 80 7.68 1.47 -5.17
N VAL A 81 8.16 2.69 -4.95
CA VAL A 81 8.74 3.58 -5.97
C VAL A 81 7.77 3.83 -7.14
N ALA A 82 6.74 4.68 -6.92
CA ALA A 82 5.88 5.15 -8.00
C ALA A 82 6.66 6.10 -8.92
N ASN A 83 7.04 5.60 -10.09
CA ASN A 83 8.03 6.24 -10.94
C ASN A 83 7.40 7.13 -12.01
N ALA A 84 6.32 6.67 -12.63
CA ALA A 84 5.62 7.41 -13.66
C ALA A 84 4.14 7.05 -13.67
N TRP A 85 3.38 7.86 -14.38
CA TRP A 85 1.97 7.61 -14.63
C TRP A 85 1.54 8.10 -16.01
N TRP A 86 0.40 7.60 -16.47
CA TRP A 86 -0.21 8.02 -17.72
C TRP A 86 -1.73 8.00 -17.61
N ARG A 87 -2.37 9.10 -17.97
CA ARG A 87 -3.83 9.16 -18.07
C ARG A 87 -4.28 8.84 -19.48
N SER A 88 -5.22 7.91 -19.60
CA SER A 88 -5.89 7.56 -20.86
C SER A 88 -7.40 7.61 -20.65
N GLY A 89 -8.02 8.76 -20.95
CA GLY A 89 -9.45 8.98 -20.70
C GLY A 89 -9.77 8.89 -19.20
N ASP A 90 -10.62 7.93 -18.85
CA ASP A 90 -11.06 7.66 -17.47
C ASP A 90 -10.21 6.58 -16.78
N THR A 91 -9.01 6.32 -17.29
CA THR A 91 -8.05 5.43 -16.63
C THR A 91 -6.75 6.14 -16.32
N LEU A 92 -6.19 5.82 -15.16
CA LEU A 92 -4.86 6.25 -14.71
C LEU A 92 -3.97 5.03 -14.57
N TRP A 93 -2.87 5.01 -15.31
CA TRP A 93 -1.87 3.95 -15.30
C TRP A 93 -0.70 4.41 -14.47
N ILE A 94 -0.23 3.58 -13.54
CA ILE A 94 0.84 3.94 -12.60
C ILE A 94 1.91 2.85 -12.66
N VAL A 95 3.13 3.27 -12.99
CA VAL A 95 4.31 2.41 -13.03
C VAL A 95 4.98 2.42 -11.66
N LEU A 96 5.08 1.25 -11.04
CA LEU A 96 5.70 1.04 -9.73
C LEU A 96 7.01 0.30 -9.94
N ASN A 97 8.11 1.05 -9.92
CA ASN A 97 9.44 0.54 -10.21
C ASN A 97 9.89 -0.52 -9.19
N GLY A 98 9.80 -0.19 -7.90
CA GLY A 98 10.26 -1.05 -6.81
C GLY A 98 9.41 -2.31 -6.68
N SER A 99 8.09 -2.18 -6.87
CA SER A 99 7.17 -3.32 -6.88
C SER A 99 7.19 -4.13 -8.17
N ARG A 100 7.75 -3.60 -9.26
CA ARG A 100 7.68 -4.21 -10.61
C ARG A 100 6.24 -4.44 -11.05
N LEU A 101 5.39 -3.43 -10.85
CA LEU A 101 3.98 -3.48 -11.20
C LEU A 101 3.62 -2.32 -12.12
N LEU A 102 2.60 -2.54 -12.95
CA LEU A 102 1.82 -1.50 -13.60
C LEU A 102 0.38 -1.66 -13.11
N ARG A 103 -0.14 -0.65 -12.41
CA ARG A 103 -1.54 -0.62 -11.95
C ARG A 103 -2.37 0.29 -12.83
N CYS A 104 -3.61 -0.12 -13.08
CA CYS A 104 -4.60 0.69 -13.80
C CYS A 104 -5.77 1.01 -12.86
N LEU A 105 -6.04 2.29 -12.66
CA LEU A 105 -7.12 2.79 -11.82
C LEU A 105 -8.20 3.42 -12.69
N SER A 106 -9.45 3.27 -12.27
CA SER A 106 -10.57 4.04 -12.82
C SER A 106 -10.58 5.45 -12.24
N LEU A 107 -10.85 6.43 -13.08
CA LEU A 107 -11.09 7.82 -12.69
C LEU A 107 -12.60 8.10 -12.77
N PRO A 108 -13.15 8.94 -11.87
CA PRO A 108 -12.45 9.60 -10.77
C PRO A 108 -12.24 8.69 -9.55
N SER A 109 -12.90 7.53 -9.45
CA SER A 109 -13.07 6.76 -8.21
C SER A 109 -11.76 6.30 -7.55
N LEU A 110 -10.68 6.15 -8.31
CA LEU A 110 -9.40 5.53 -7.93
C LEU A 110 -9.49 4.02 -7.67
N GLN A 111 -10.59 3.38 -8.04
CA GLN A 111 -10.74 1.93 -7.92
C GLN A 111 -9.79 1.24 -8.91
N GLU A 112 -8.95 0.34 -8.42
CA GLU A 112 -8.10 -0.50 -9.25
C GLU A 112 -8.95 -1.39 -10.17
N ILE A 113 -8.60 -1.38 -11.46
CA ILE A 113 -9.23 -2.19 -12.51
C ILE A 113 -8.40 -3.45 -12.76
N TYR A 114 -7.08 -3.32 -12.83
CA TYR A 114 -6.15 -4.44 -12.99
C TYR A 114 -4.71 -4.05 -12.65
N THR A 115 -3.90 -5.09 -12.47
CA THR A 115 -2.47 -5.02 -12.21
C THR A 115 -1.72 -5.95 -13.15
N VAL A 116 -0.61 -5.48 -13.71
CA VAL A 116 0.35 -6.26 -14.51
C VAL A 116 1.65 -6.35 -13.73
N SER A 117 2.20 -7.56 -13.60
CA SER A 117 3.49 -7.80 -12.96
C SER A 117 4.59 -7.98 -13.99
N PHE A 118 5.77 -7.42 -13.71
CA PHE A 118 6.97 -7.61 -14.53
C PHE A 118 7.90 -8.67 -13.90
N PRO A 119 8.78 -9.32 -14.68
CA PRO A 119 9.79 -10.25 -14.18
C PRO A 119 10.72 -9.63 -13.13
N ALA A 120 11.36 -10.45 -12.30
CA ALA A 120 12.27 -9.97 -11.25
C ALA A 120 13.46 -9.14 -11.77
N SER A 121 13.88 -9.36 -13.02
CA SER A 121 14.92 -8.59 -13.71
C SER A 121 14.48 -7.19 -14.12
N ALA A 122 13.18 -6.92 -14.16
CA ALA A 122 12.64 -5.66 -14.63
C ALA A 122 12.82 -4.54 -13.61
N SER A 123 12.91 -3.33 -14.13
CA SER A 123 12.86 -2.06 -13.39
C SER A 123 12.06 -1.08 -14.25
N PRO A 124 10.72 -1.21 -14.27
CA PRO A 124 9.86 -0.47 -15.20
C PRO A 124 9.90 1.03 -14.90
N ARG A 125 9.87 1.87 -15.96
CA ARG A 125 10.05 3.33 -15.85
C ARG A 125 8.87 4.10 -16.42
N GLU A 126 8.79 4.17 -17.73
CA GLU A 126 7.80 4.95 -18.46
C GLU A 126 6.74 4.04 -19.07
N PHE A 127 5.52 4.57 -19.19
CA PHE A 127 4.42 3.91 -19.87
C PHE A 127 3.99 4.74 -21.08
N LEU A 128 3.80 4.09 -22.22
CA LEU A 128 3.30 4.72 -23.44
C LEU A 128 2.16 3.89 -24.03
N LYS A 129 0.95 4.46 -24.05
CA LYS A 129 -0.20 3.85 -24.75
C LYS A 129 -0.32 4.40 -26.16
N LEU A 130 -0.24 3.52 -27.15
CA LEU A 130 -0.40 3.88 -28.57
C LEU A 130 -1.83 3.70 -29.08
N SER A 131 -2.56 2.71 -28.55
CA SER A 131 -3.94 2.40 -28.96
C SER A 131 -4.66 1.63 -27.84
N PRO A 132 -5.98 1.34 -27.97
CA PRO A 132 -6.68 0.48 -27.02
C PRO A 132 -6.04 -0.90 -26.82
N GLU A 133 -5.37 -1.44 -27.84
CA GLU A 133 -4.81 -2.80 -27.86
C GLU A 133 -3.27 -2.84 -27.78
N ARG A 134 -2.64 -1.68 -27.57
CA ARG A 134 -1.18 -1.56 -27.63
C ARG A 134 -0.67 -0.48 -26.70
N ALA A 135 0.10 -0.91 -25.71
CA ALA A 135 0.90 -0.06 -24.85
C ALA A 135 2.30 -0.64 -24.71
N TYR A 136 3.20 0.13 -24.13
CA TYR A 136 4.58 -0.28 -23.88
C TYR A 136 5.05 0.24 -22.52
N VAL A 137 5.92 -0.53 -21.87
CA VAL A 137 6.66 -0.10 -20.68
C VAL A 137 8.13 -0.40 -20.85
N ASN A 138 8.99 0.61 -20.78
CA ASN A 138 10.43 0.37 -20.80
C ASN A 138 10.94 -0.02 -19.41
N SER A 139 12.05 -0.73 -19.38
CA SER A 139 12.69 -1.19 -18.15
C SER A 139 14.18 -0.90 -18.15
N LEU A 140 14.67 -0.35 -17.03
CA LEU A 140 16.05 0.11 -16.90
C LEU A 140 17.05 -1.06 -16.75
N LEU A 141 16.75 -2.04 -15.90
CA LEU A 141 17.73 -3.05 -15.47
C LEU A 141 17.94 -4.18 -16.48
N ASP A 142 16.91 -4.55 -17.22
CA ASP A 142 16.98 -5.61 -18.25
C ASP A 142 16.98 -5.06 -19.68
N GLY A 143 16.98 -3.73 -19.85
CA GLY A 143 16.99 -3.07 -21.16
C GLY A 143 15.81 -3.41 -22.06
N THR A 144 14.73 -3.97 -21.52
CA THR A 144 13.59 -4.49 -22.29
C THR A 144 12.48 -3.44 -22.41
N VAL A 145 11.73 -3.50 -23.52
CA VAL A 145 10.44 -2.81 -23.68
C VAL A 145 9.33 -3.85 -23.69
N TYR A 146 8.55 -3.89 -22.62
CA TYR A 146 7.39 -4.76 -22.46
C TYR A 146 6.20 -4.21 -23.25
N ARG A 147 5.30 -5.10 -23.71
CA ARG A 147 4.09 -4.77 -24.46
C ARG A 147 2.85 -5.31 -23.74
#